data_AF-A0A1I2T9D7-F1
#
_entry.id   AF-A0A1I2T9D7-F1
#
_cell.length_a   1.000
_cell.length_b   1.000
_cell.length_c   1.000
_cell.angle_alpha   90.00
_cell.angle_beta   90.00
_cell.angle_gamma   90.00
#
_symmetry.space_group_name_H-M   'P 1'
#
loop_
_entity.id
_entity.type
_entity.pdbx_description
1 polymer ?
#
loop_
_entity_poly.entity_id
_entity_poly.type
_entity_poly.pdbx_seq_one_letter_code
_entity_poly.pdbx_strand_id
1 'polypeptide(L)'
;MMLSFLPQEVAGSLGMSEAAAVILQLLGALYLGFAMINWTARANLIGGIYSRPVALGNLAHFVIAALALAKLSFKTPALHYLWVAALIYSAFAVLFAYVFFTTPDLKSKYN
;
A
#
# COMPACT_ATOMS: atom_id res chain seq x y z
N MET A 1 9.43 -3.12 8.69
CA MET A 1 10.32 -4.06 9.42
C MET A 1 10.23 -3.87 10.93
N MET A 2 10.42 -2.65 11.47
CA MET A 2 10.31 -2.39 12.92
C MET A 2 9.00 -2.90 13.55
N LEU A 3 7.85 -2.63 12.93
CA LEU A 3 6.55 -3.11 13.42
C LEU A 3 6.45 -4.65 13.52
N SER A 4 7.18 -5.41 12.70
CA SER A 4 7.16 -6.88 12.74
C SER A 4 8.14 -7.49 13.73
N PHE A 5 9.28 -6.84 13.93
CA PHE A 5 10.41 -7.35 14.70
C PHE A 5 10.49 -6.79 16.12
N LEU A 6 10.00 -5.57 16.32
CA LEU A 6 9.97 -4.87 17.62
C LEU A 6 8.56 -4.28 17.91
N PRO A 7 7.48 -5.08 17.81
CA PRO A 7 6.13 -4.55 18.01
C PRO A 7 5.88 -4.07 19.44
N GLN A 8 6.47 -4.71 20.44
CA GLN A 8 6.30 -4.36 21.85
C GLN A 8 6.98 -3.03 22.19
N GLU A 9 8.19 -2.80 21.67
CA GLU A 9 8.95 -1.58 21.86
C GLU A 9 8.23 -0.39 21.21
N VAL A 10 7.70 -0.58 20.00
CA VAL A 10 6.90 0.45 19.31
C VAL A 10 5.62 0.73 20.07
N ALA A 11 4.86 -0.31 20.47
CA ALA A 11 3.63 -0.13 21.24
C ALA A 11 3.89 0.60 22.57
N GLY A 12 4.93 0.20 23.31
CA GLY A 12 5.34 0.81 24.56
C GLY A 12 5.73 2.29 24.39
N SER A 13 6.49 2.62 23.33
CA SER A 13 6.86 4.02 23.03
C SER A 13 5.66 4.92 22.72
N LEU A 14 4.57 4.34 22.22
CA LEU A 14 3.32 5.03 21.89
C LEU A 14 2.29 4.99 23.03
N GLY A 15 2.64 4.41 24.18
CA GLY A 15 1.72 4.22 25.31
C GLY A 15 0.54 3.29 25.01
N MET A 16 0.70 2.38 24.05
CA MET A 16 -0.33 1.44 23.60
C MET A 16 -0.25 0.13 24.40
N SER A 17 -1.34 -0.63 24.44
CA SER A 17 -1.40 -1.92 25.13
C SER A 17 -0.65 -3.03 24.42
N GLU A 18 -0.34 -4.12 25.12
CA GLU A 18 0.27 -5.33 24.52
C GLU A 18 -0.60 -5.94 23.41
N ALA A 19 -1.93 -5.86 23.53
CA ALA A 19 -2.83 -6.29 22.48
C ALA A 19 -2.63 -5.47 21.18
N ALA A 20 -2.33 -4.17 21.30
CA ALA A 20 -1.99 -3.34 20.15
C ALA A 20 -0.65 -3.73 19.52
N ALA A 21 0.33 -4.21 20.31
CA ALA A 21 1.59 -4.73 19.77
C ALA A 21 1.35 -5.88 18.78
N VAL A 22 0.43 -6.81 19.10
CA VAL A 22 0.05 -7.89 18.17
C VAL A 22 -0.54 -7.33 16.88
N ILE A 23 -1.41 -6.33 16.96
CA ILE A 23 -1.99 -5.66 15.78
C ILE A 23 -0.88 -5.00 14.94
N LEU A 24 0.05 -4.30 15.58
CA LEU A 24 1.21 -3.68 14.91
C LEU A 24 2.08 -4.73 14.20
N GLN A 25 2.28 -5.89 14.83
CA GLN A 25 3.03 -7.00 14.24
C GLN A 25 2.33 -7.56 12.99
N LEU A 26 1.01 -7.77 13.07
CA LEU A 26 0.19 -8.22 11.95
C LEU A 26 0.18 -7.20 10.81
N LEU A 27 0.12 -5.90 11.12
CA LEU A 27 0.25 -4.83 10.12
C LEU A 27 1.63 -4.86 9.45
N GLY A 28 2.70 -5.03 10.22
CA GLY A 28 4.04 -5.17 9.67
C GLY A 28 4.16 -6.38 8.73
N ALA A 29 3.61 -7.53 9.13
CA ALA A 29 3.59 -8.75 8.32
C ALA A 29 2.75 -8.56 7.05
N LEU A 30 1.61 -7.88 7.12
CA LEU A 30 0.77 -7.51 5.98
C LEU A 30 1.57 -6.71 4.95
N TYR A 31 2.23 -5.62 5.37
CA TYR A 31 3.03 -4.79 4.47
C TYR A 31 4.23 -5.54 3.88
N LEU A 32 4.86 -6.43 4.65
CA LEU A 32 5.90 -7.31 4.14
C LEU A 32 5.34 -8.27 3.07
N GLY A 33 4.17 -8.86 3.31
CA GLY A 33 3.48 -9.71 2.33
C GLY A 33 3.17 -8.97 1.03
N PHE A 34 2.64 -7.75 1.12
CA PHE A 34 2.44 -6.87 -0.05
C PHE A 34 3.74 -6.59 -0.81
N ALA A 35 4.81 -6.27 -0.08
CA ALA A 35 6.12 -6.04 -0.68
C ALA A 35 6.65 -7.29 -1.40
N MET A 36 6.50 -8.47 -0.80
CA MET A 36 6.91 -9.74 -1.38
C MET A 36 6.10 -10.06 -2.65
N ILE A 37 4.78 -9.84 -2.65
CA ILE A 37 3.93 -10.03 -3.84
C ILE A 37 4.37 -9.09 -4.97
N ASN A 38 4.59 -7.81 -4.66
CA ASN A 38 5.05 -6.83 -5.65
C ASN A 38 6.43 -7.20 -6.20
N TRP A 39 7.34 -7.67 -5.34
CA TRP A 39 8.67 -8.10 -5.75
C TRP A 39 8.63 -9.35 -6.62
N THR A 40 7.91 -10.40 -6.20
CA THR A 40 7.87 -11.67 -6.94
C THR A 40 7.12 -11.54 -8.26
N ALA A 41 6.10 -10.68 -8.33
CA ALA A 41 5.35 -10.42 -9.56
C ALA A 41 6.03 -9.44 -10.53
N ARG A 42 7.18 -8.84 -10.17
CA ARG A 42 7.84 -7.80 -10.98
C ARG A 42 8.20 -8.23 -12.41
N ALA A 43 8.41 -9.53 -12.64
CA ALA A 43 8.73 -10.09 -13.94
C ALA A 43 7.50 -10.56 -14.73
N ASN A 44 6.32 -10.60 -14.10
CA ASN A 44 5.09 -10.96 -14.79
C ASN A 44 4.70 -9.82 -15.73
N LEU A 45 4.24 -10.17 -16.93
CA LEU A 45 3.65 -9.19 -17.85
C LEU A 45 2.47 -8.50 -17.13
N ILE A 46 2.60 -7.20 -16.91
CA ILE A 46 1.59 -6.40 -16.22
C ILE A 46 0.38 -6.29 -17.15
N GLY A 47 -0.64 -7.10 -16.87
CA GLY A 47 -1.96 -7.07 -17.49
C GLY A 47 -2.46 -8.37 -18.14
N GLY A 48 -1.91 -9.52 -17.76
CA GLY A 48 -2.63 -10.81 -17.81
C GLY A 48 -3.38 -11.12 -16.51
N ILE A 49 -4.10 -12.25 -16.46
CA ILE A 49 -4.75 -12.76 -15.23
C ILE A 49 -3.78 -12.93 -14.06
N TYR A 50 -2.49 -13.12 -14.34
CA TYR A 50 -1.44 -13.35 -13.34
C TYR A 50 -0.91 -12.07 -12.67
N SER A 51 -1.15 -10.88 -13.25
CA SER A 51 -0.66 -9.60 -12.70
C SER A 51 -1.79 -8.65 -12.31
N ARG A 52 -3.01 -8.89 -12.80
CA ARG A 52 -4.20 -8.12 -12.42
C ARG A 52 -4.50 -8.14 -10.90
N PRO A 53 -4.40 -9.27 -10.19
CA PRO A 53 -4.61 -9.30 -8.74
C PRO A 53 -3.62 -8.40 -7.98
N VAL A 54 -2.37 -8.32 -8.44
CA VAL A 54 -1.34 -7.46 -7.84
C VAL A 54 -1.66 -5.98 -8.05
N ALA A 55 -2.07 -5.61 -9.27
CA ALA A 55 -2.51 -4.24 -9.56
C ALA A 55 -3.74 -3.86 -8.72
N LEU A 56 -4.72 -4.76 -8.59
CA LEU A 56 -5.93 -4.54 -7.79
C LEU A 56 -5.62 -4.37 -6.30
N GLY A 57 -4.73 -5.20 -5.75
CA GLY A 57 -4.30 -5.10 -4.35
C GLY A 57 -3.65 -3.75 -4.05
N ASN A 58 -2.70 -3.31 -4.89
CA ASN A 58 -2.08 -1.99 -4.72
C ASN A 58 -3.09 -0.85 -4.93
N LEU A 59 -3.95 -0.94 -5.94
CA LEU A 59 -5.00 0.05 -6.18
C LEU A 59 -5.89 0.21 -4.95
N ALA A 60 -6.39 -0.89 -4.39
CA ALA A 60 -7.21 -0.87 -3.18
C ALA A 60 -6.44 -0.25 -2.00
N HIS A 61 -5.18 -0.64 -1.79
CA HIS A 61 -4.34 -0.06 -0.73
C HIS A 61 -4.21 1.46 -0.88
N PHE A 62 -3.80 1.94 -2.06
CA PHE A 62 -3.54 3.35 -2.29
C PHE A 62 -4.81 4.20 -2.25
N VAL A 63 -5.94 3.71 -2.78
CA VAL A 63 -7.23 4.41 -2.72
C VAL A 63 -7.71 4.54 -1.28
N ILE A 64 -7.75 3.43 -0.53
CA ILE A 64 -8.25 3.44 0.85
C ILE A 64 -7.36 4.32 1.73
N ALA A 65 -6.04 4.22 1.59
CA ALA A 65 -5.11 5.04 2.35
C ALA A 65 -5.17 6.52 1.95
N ALA A 66 -5.30 6.86 0.66
CA ALA A 66 -5.48 8.25 0.23
C ALA A 66 -6.73 8.88 0.85
N LEU A 67 -7.86 8.17 0.85
CA LEU A 67 -9.12 8.63 1.44
C LEU A 67 -9.00 8.78 2.97
N ALA A 68 -8.36 7.82 3.65
CA ALA A 68 -8.14 7.88 5.08
C ALA A 68 -7.22 9.05 5.47
N LEU A 69 -6.13 9.27 4.73
CA LEU A 69 -5.20 10.38 4.95
C LEU A 69 -5.86 11.73 4.67
N ALA A 70 -6.62 11.85 3.58
CA ALA A 70 -7.38 13.07 3.30
C ALA A 70 -8.36 13.39 4.43
N LYS A 71 -9.14 12.38 4.87
CA LYS A 71 -10.07 12.53 6.01
C LYS A 71 -9.37 12.97 7.29
N LEU A 72 -8.20 12.41 7.59
CA LEU A 72 -7.42 12.80 8.77
C LEU A 72 -6.84 14.21 8.61
N SER A 73 -6.40 14.59 7.41
CA SER A 73 -5.86 15.92 7.13
C SER A 73 -6.90 17.03 7.36
N PHE A 74 -8.17 16.77 7.02
CA PHE A 74 -9.27 17.69 7.33
C PHE A 74 -9.55 17.82 8.84
N LYS A 75 -9.37 16.72 9.61
CA LYS A 75 -9.56 16.75 11.07
C LYS A 75 -8.39 17.42 11.80
N THR A 76 -7.19 17.33 11.24
CA THR A 76 -5.96 17.80 11.89
C THR A 76 -5.15 18.70 10.95
N PRO A 77 -5.66 19.90 10.60
CA PRO A 77 -5.07 20.75 9.56
C PRO A 77 -3.68 21.29 9.90
N ALA A 78 -3.29 21.30 11.17
CA ALA A 78 -1.94 21.68 11.62
C ALA A 78 -0.83 20.71 11.14
N LEU A 79 -1.19 19.47 10.79
CA LEU A 79 -0.22 18.44 10.38
C LEU A 79 -0.10 18.41 8.85
N HIS A 80 0.58 19.41 8.29
CA HIS A 80 0.71 19.58 6.82
C HIS A 80 1.33 18.38 6.09
N TYR A 81 2.15 17.57 6.76
CA TYR A 81 2.72 16.35 6.17
C TYR A 81 1.65 15.31 5.79
N LEU A 82 0.47 15.33 6.42
CA LEU A 82 -0.64 14.43 6.07
C LEU A 82 -1.20 14.74 4.68
N TRP A 83 -1.23 16.02 4.29
CA TRP A 83 -1.62 16.43 2.93
C TRP A 83 -0.61 15.96 1.88
N VAL A 84 0.68 16.08 2.19
CA VAL A 84 1.75 15.57 1.31
C VAL A 84 1.61 14.06 1.13
N ALA A 85 1.39 13.32 2.22
CA ALA A 85 1.15 11.89 2.16
C ALA A 85 -0.11 11.54 1.35
N ALA A 86 -1.23 12.25 1.59
CA ALA A 86 -2.47 12.05 0.84
C ALA A 86 -2.28 12.27 -0.67
N LEU A 87 -1.53 13.30 -1.08
CA LEU A 87 -1.21 13.58 -2.48
C LEU A 87 -0.36 12.47 -3.12
N ILE A 88 0.68 12.00 -2.43
CA ILE A 88 1.53 10.90 -2.91
C ILE A 88 0.69 9.62 -3.09
N TYR A 89 -0.13 9.28 -2.09
CA TYR A 89 -1.00 8.11 -2.14
C TYR A 89 -2.06 8.23 -3.26
N SER A 90 -2.58 9.44 -3.50
CA SER A 90 -3.52 9.70 -4.59
C SER A 90 -2.87 9.55 -5.97
N ALA A 91 -1.63 10.00 -6.13
CA ALA A 91 -0.86 9.81 -7.36
C ALA A 91 -0.66 8.32 -7.66
N PHE A 92 -0.26 7.52 -6.67
CA PHE A 92 -0.14 6.07 -6.84
C PHE A 92 -1.49 5.40 -7.11
N ALA A 93 -2.58 5.84 -6.47
CA ALA A 93 -3.91 5.33 -6.76
C ALA A 93 -4.29 5.53 -8.24
N VAL A 94 -4.03 6.72 -8.80
CA VAL A 94 -4.27 7.00 -10.23
C VAL A 94 -3.39 6.13 -11.13
N LEU A 95 -2.09 5.99 -10.80
CA LEU A 95 -1.18 5.14 -11.57
C LEU A 95 -1.60 3.66 -11.56
N PHE A 96 -1.97 3.11 -10.40
CA PHE A 96 -2.44 1.73 -10.30
C PHE A 96 -3.82 1.54 -10.92
N ALA A 97 -4.68 2.56 -10.92
CA ALA A 97 -5.94 2.52 -11.66
C ALA A 97 -5.67 2.44 -13.15
N TYR A 98 -4.78 3.30 -13.67
CA TYR A 98 -4.34 3.24 -15.06
C TYR A 98 -3.84 1.84 -15.42
N VAL A 99 -2.87 1.31 -14.65
CA VAL A 99 -2.31 -0.04 -14.84
C VAL A 99 -3.39 -1.12 -14.83
N PHE A 100 -4.36 -1.06 -13.91
CA PHE A 100 -5.41 -2.06 -13.79
C PHE A 100 -6.38 -2.06 -14.99
N PHE A 101 -6.72 -0.88 -15.51
CA PHE A 101 -7.63 -0.72 -16.63
C PHE A 101 -6.95 -0.85 -18.00
N THR A 102 -5.65 -0.61 -18.12
CA THR A 102 -4.89 -0.90 -19.35
C THR A 102 -4.64 -2.39 -19.50
N THR A 103 -4.93 -2.92 -20.68
CA THR A 103 -4.58 -4.29 -21.06
C THR A 103 -3.37 -4.24 -22.00
N PRO A 104 -2.27 -4.96 -21.73
CA PRO A 104 -1.11 -5.00 -22.60
C PRO A 104 -1.47 -5.72 -23.90
N ASP A 105 -1.05 -5.14 -25.03
CA ASP A 105 -1.18 -5.78 -26.34
C ASP A 105 -0.15 -6.89 -26.48
N LEU A 106 -0.61 -8.14 -26.46
CA LEU A 106 0.23 -9.33 -26.59
C LEU A 106 0.88 -9.44 -27.98
N LYS A 107 0.43 -8.68 -28.99
CA LYS A 107 0.98 -8.73 -30.35
C LYS A 107 2.35 -8.07 -30.50
N SER A 108 2.75 -7.18 -29.59
CA SER A 108 4.03 -6.46 -29.71
C SER A 108 5.28 -7.32 -29.40
N LYS A 109 5.12 -8.50 -28.79
CA LYS A 109 6.26 -9.30 -28.31
C LYS A 109 6.74 -10.38 -29.29
N TYR A 110 6.02 -10.59 -30.39
CA TYR A 110 6.29 -11.65 -31.38
C TYR A 110 6.40 -11.12 -32.83
N ASN A 111 6.52 -9.81 -33.02
CA ASN A 111 6.83 -9.17 -34.31
C ASN A 111 8.23 -8.56 -34.26
#